data_AF-A0A9W9Y213-F1
#
_entry.id   AF-A0A9W9Y213-F1
#
_cell.length_a   1.000
_cell.length_b   1.000
_cell.length_c   1.000
_cell.angle_alpha   90.00
_cell.angle_beta   90.00
_cell.angle_gamma   90.00
#
_symmetry.space_group_name_H-M   'P 1'
#
loop_
_entity.id
_entity.type
_entity.pdbx_description
1 polymer ?
#
loop_
_entity_poly.entity_id
_entity_poly.type
_entity_poly.pdbx_seq_one_letter_code
_entity_poly.pdbx_strand_id
1 'polypeptide(L)'
;MYAKASLSMTALAAIFACAFAKDSRTFAVNHFYGNGALSMGRMDPIMNPGAPSTHSHAIQGGSNFNLTMTDDALLYSNCTSSLVDADKSNYWTPSLYFQHSNGSFLSVPMFYMNVYYFFEATDDEIKPFPVGLRMFVGNASLRTPPQGGAANVLDTNEGPIQPVQWTCPRTSYDIPSYPQDSDGMHGVGIQDPNNAGAGAGFPHMNCDGYASPLRADIHFPSCYNPEAGIQDYKTNMVFPSSKGTTGGKANCPPGWIHVPHIFYEVYWNTPLFEGMWTEGTGSQPFILSNGDRTGYSLHGDFISGWDEEVLQKIIDNCDTGDSGMDKCSDAGFLNDASTTCNIQNLVPEKIDGVLEKLPGNNPPTGWGQELETAKQRVKRHFRGHVHGRHV
;
A
#
# COMPACT_ATOMS: atom_id res chain seq x y z
N MET A 1 -52.00 -44.85 -47.58
CA MET A 1 -52.10 -44.69 -46.11
C MET A 1 -50.74 -44.24 -45.61
N TYR A 2 -50.70 -43.04 -45.01
CA TYR A 2 -49.49 -42.30 -44.66
C TYR A 2 -48.74 -42.94 -43.48
N ALA A 3 -47.44 -43.15 -43.63
CA ALA A 3 -46.53 -43.50 -42.54
C ALA A 3 -46.15 -42.23 -41.78
N LYS A 4 -46.44 -42.17 -40.47
CA LYS A 4 -46.02 -41.10 -39.57
C LYS A 4 -44.55 -41.33 -39.19
N ALA A 5 -43.66 -40.44 -39.62
CA ALA A 5 -42.31 -40.33 -39.09
C ALA A 5 -42.37 -39.49 -37.81
N SER A 6 -42.02 -40.10 -36.67
CA SER A 6 -41.82 -39.37 -35.41
C SER A 6 -40.43 -38.74 -35.42
N LEU A 7 -40.39 -37.42 -35.54
CA LEU A 7 -39.17 -36.62 -35.37
C LEU A 7 -38.88 -36.53 -33.86
N SER A 8 -37.87 -37.26 -33.37
CA SER A 8 -37.35 -37.07 -32.01
C SER A 8 -36.44 -35.86 -32.02
N MET A 9 -36.92 -34.75 -31.45
CA MET A 9 -36.19 -33.51 -31.32
C MET A 9 -35.33 -33.60 -30.06
N THR A 10 -34.07 -34.01 -30.21
CA THR A 10 -33.07 -33.96 -29.15
C THR A 10 -32.76 -32.50 -28.86
N ALA A 11 -33.30 -31.97 -27.76
CA ALA A 11 -32.90 -30.69 -27.23
C ALA A 11 -31.45 -30.80 -26.71
N LEU A 12 -30.49 -30.22 -27.44
CA LEU A 12 -29.18 -29.89 -26.87
C LEU A 12 -29.43 -28.81 -25.82
N ALA A 13 -29.41 -29.19 -24.54
CA ALA A 13 -29.25 -28.22 -23.47
C ALA A 13 -27.82 -27.68 -23.57
N ALA A 14 -27.67 -26.47 -24.11
CA ALA A 14 -26.47 -25.70 -23.93
C ALA A 14 -26.34 -25.42 -22.43
N ILE A 15 -25.36 -26.06 -21.78
CA ILE A 15 -24.92 -25.69 -20.45
C ILE A 15 -24.23 -24.34 -20.62
N PHE A 16 -25.00 -23.25 -20.54
CA PHE A 16 -24.41 -21.97 -20.20
C PHE A 16 -23.83 -22.15 -18.80
N ALA A 17 -22.51 -22.06 -18.68
CA ALA A 17 -21.89 -21.83 -17.38
C ALA A 17 -22.57 -20.59 -16.80
N CYS A 18 -23.38 -20.75 -15.76
CA CYS A 18 -23.88 -19.61 -15.01
C CYS A 18 -22.66 -18.85 -14.52
N ALA A 19 -22.51 -17.61 -14.96
CA ALA A 19 -21.50 -16.70 -14.45
C ALA A 19 -21.64 -16.66 -12.93
N PHE A 20 -20.52 -16.87 -12.23
CA PHE A 20 -20.40 -16.80 -10.76
C PHE A 20 -20.48 -15.35 -10.28
N ALA A 21 -21.51 -14.64 -10.72
CA ALA A 21 -21.68 -13.23 -10.43
C ALA A 21 -21.85 -13.04 -8.91
N LYS A 22 -21.03 -12.16 -8.34
CA LYS A 22 -21.12 -11.73 -6.95
C LYS A 22 -21.88 -10.41 -6.91
N ASP A 23 -23.06 -10.42 -6.29
CA ASP A 23 -23.96 -9.25 -6.30
C ASP A 23 -23.66 -8.23 -5.18
N SER A 24 -22.82 -8.61 -4.20
CA SER A 24 -22.42 -7.73 -3.10
C SER A 24 -20.99 -8.03 -2.66
N ARG A 25 -20.27 -6.99 -2.25
CA ARG A 25 -18.94 -7.12 -1.67
C ARG A 25 -18.98 -7.92 -0.37
N THR A 26 -18.06 -8.87 -0.22
CA THR A 26 -17.69 -9.45 1.09
C THR A 26 -16.23 -9.16 1.38
N PHE A 27 -15.81 -9.26 2.64
CA PHE A 27 -14.41 -9.04 2.98
C PHE A 27 -13.97 -9.70 4.28
N ALA A 28 -12.65 -9.86 4.41
CA ALA A 28 -11.99 -10.26 5.65
C ALA A 28 -10.64 -9.57 5.78
N VAL A 29 -10.23 -9.30 7.02
CA VAL A 29 -8.96 -8.64 7.33
C VAL A 29 -7.89 -9.67 7.68
N ASN A 30 -6.77 -9.66 6.98
CA ASN A 30 -5.57 -10.36 7.40
C ASN A 30 -4.90 -9.57 8.54
N HIS A 31 -4.92 -10.15 9.73
CA HIS A 31 -4.28 -9.62 10.93
C HIS A 31 -2.87 -10.19 11.07
N PHE A 32 -1.92 -9.33 11.43
CA PHE A 32 -0.55 -9.73 11.74
C PHE A 32 -0.34 -9.83 13.26
N TYR A 33 0.54 -10.73 13.69
CA TYR A 33 0.89 -10.94 15.09
C TYR A 33 2.40 -10.77 15.32
N GLY A 34 2.82 -10.83 16.58
CA GLY A 34 4.21 -10.71 16.98
C GLY A 34 4.66 -9.28 17.27
N ASN A 35 5.96 -9.09 17.44
CA ASN A 35 6.54 -7.82 17.88
C ASN A 35 7.01 -6.97 16.70
N GLY A 36 6.06 -6.41 15.96
CA GLY A 36 6.31 -5.48 14.84
C GLY A 36 6.40 -6.17 13.48
N ALA A 37 7.19 -5.58 12.58
CA ALA A 37 7.36 -6.07 11.20
C ALA A 37 8.19 -7.37 11.14
N LEU A 38 7.95 -8.21 10.13
CA LEU A 38 8.80 -9.36 9.78
C LEU A 38 10.28 -8.93 9.68
N SER A 39 10.52 -7.83 8.96
CA SER A 39 11.82 -7.14 8.92
C SER A 39 11.63 -5.69 8.50
N MET A 40 12.64 -4.86 8.77
CA MET A 40 12.76 -3.52 8.22
C MET A 40 14.14 -3.35 7.59
N GLY A 41 14.21 -2.61 6.49
CA GLY A 41 15.48 -2.33 5.81
C GLY A 41 15.32 -2.03 4.33
N ARG A 42 16.45 -1.77 3.66
CA ARG A 42 16.49 -1.52 2.21
C ARG A 42 16.42 -2.80 1.40
N MET A 43 15.30 -3.51 1.52
CA MET A 43 15.06 -4.78 0.85
C MET A 43 13.79 -4.65 -0.01
N ASP A 44 13.93 -4.96 -1.30
CA ASP A 44 12.85 -4.91 -2.29
C ASP A 44 13.22 -5.79 -3.49
N PRO A 45 12.76 -7.05 -3.52
CA PRO A 45 13.04 -7.97 -4.61
C PRO A 45 12.27 -7.65 -5.91
N ILE A 46 11.30 -6.73 -5.89
CA ILE A 46 10.56 -6.28 -7.08
C ILE A 46 11.36 -5.20 -7.81
N MET A 47 11.71 -4.13 -7.09
CA MET A 47 12.33 -2.94 -7.69
C MET A 47 13.86 -3.07 -7.82
N ASN A 48 14.50 -3.79 -6.90
CA ASN A 48 15.96 -3.90 -6.81
C ASN A 48 16.43 -5.34 -6.56
N PRO A 49 16.08 -6.31 -7.43
CA PRO A 49 16.43 -7.71 -7.22
C PRO A 49 17.95 -7.91 -7.08
N GLY A 50 18.37 -8.54 -5.99
CA GLY A 50 19.75 -8.88 -5.67
C GLY A 50 20.58 -7.73 -5.11
N ALA A 51 19.99 -6.56 -4.90
CA ALA A 51 20.69 -5.37 -4.41
C ALA A 51 19.90 -4.69 -3.29
N PRO A 52 20.55 -3.89 -2.43
CA PRO A 52 19.84 -3.00 -1.53
C PRO A 52 18.90 -2.07 -2.31
N SER A 53 17.66 -1.96 -1.85
CA SER A 53 16.68 -1.04 -2.44
C SER A 53 17.11 0.42 -2.24
N THR A 54 16.47 1.34 -2.97
CA THR A 54 16.80 2.77 -2.87
C THR A 54 16.47 3.36 -1.50
N HIS A 55 15.50 2.80 -0.76
CA HIS A 55 15.04 3.30 0.54
C HIS A 55 14.45 2.19 1.41
N SER A 56 14.28 2.47 2.71
CA SER A 56 13.90 1.43 3.69
C SER A 56 12.40 1.13 3.65
N HIS A 57 12.04 -0.13 3.79
CA HIS A 57 10.66 -0.61 3.91
C HIS A 57 10.39 -1.21 5.30
N ALA A 58 9.12 -1.20 5.70
CA ALA A 58 8.59 -2.10 6.73
C ALA A 58 7.89 -3.28 6.02
N ILE A 59 8.33 -4.50 6.32
CA ILE A 59 7.89 -5.72 5.62
C ILE A 59 7.11 -6.62 6.58
N GLN A 60 5.98 -7.15 6.12
CA GLN A 60 5.21 -8.22 6.76
C GLN A 60 5.15 -9.46 5.87
N GLY A 61 4.83 -10.62 6.45
CA GLY A 61 4.53 -11.84 5.71
C GLY A 61 5.47 -13.03 5.95
N GLY A 62 5.69 -13.84 4.92
CA GLY A 62 6.50 -15.06 4.95
C GLY A 62 8.01 -14.82 5.13
N SER A 63 8.65 -15.69 5.92
CA SER A 63 10.07 -15.61 6.31
C SER A 63 11.09 -15.87 5.19
N ASN A 64 10.67 -16.34 4.01
CA ASN A 64 11.60 -16.49 2.88
C ASN A 64 11.80 -15.20 2.08
N PHE A 65 11.25 -14.07 2.54
CA PHE A 65 11.56 -12.76 1.98
C PHE A 65 13.07 -12.52 1.92
N ASN A 66 13.56 -12.14 0.74
CA ASN A 66 14.99 -12.02 0.46
C ASN A 66 15.24 -10.96 -0.63
N LEU A 67 16.49 -10.55 -0.84
CA LEU A 67 16.87 -9.62 -1.90
C LEU A 67 16.62 -10.21 -3.30
N THR A 68 16.64 -11.52 -3.45
CA THR A 68 16.29 -12.23 -4.68
C THR A 68 15.37 -13.40 -4.35
N MET A 69 14.31 -13.58 -5.13
CA MET A 69 13.28 -14.57 -4.88
C MET A 69 12.89 -15.30 -6.16
N THR A 70 12.79 -16.63 -6.07
CA THR A 70 12.04 -17.42 -7.07
C THR A 70 10.55 -17.22 -6.85
N ASP A 71 9.74 -17.61 -7.82
CA ASP A 71 8.30 -17.37 -7.83
C ASP A 71 7.59 -18.11 -6.69
N ASP A 72 8.08 -19.29 -6.35
CA ASP A 72 7.54 -20.17 -5.30
C ASP A 72 8.24 -20.02 -3.93
N ALA A 73 9.23 -19.12 -3.82
CA ALA A 73 10.09 -19.02 -2.63
C ALA A 73 9.29 -18.87 -1.33
N LEU A 74 8.17 -18.14 -1.38
CA LEU A 74 7.33 -17.86 -0.22
C LEU A 74 6.58 -19.07 0.31
N LEU A 75 6.21 -20.01 -0.55
CA LEU A 75 5.53 -21.24 -0.12
C LEU A 75 6.39 -22.08 0.84
N TYR A 76 7.72 -21.91 0.78
CA TYR A 76 8.67 -22.61 1.65
C TYR A 76 9.09 -21.79 2.88
N SER A 77 8.36 -20.72 3.21
CA SER A 77 8.65 -19.91 4.40
C SER A 77 8.45 -20.73 5.67
N ASN A 78 9.46 -20.74 6.55
CA ASN A 78 9.42 -21.45 7.82
C ASN A 78 8.40 -20.84 8.82
N CYS A 79 8.10 -19.56 8.70
CA CYS A 79 7.02 -18.89 9.42
C CYS A 79 6.43 -17.74 8.59
N THR A 80 5.33 -17.15 9.05
CA THR A 80 4.75 -15.89 8.52
C THR A 80 4.31 -15.02 9.69
N SER A 81 4.34 -13.68 9.52
CA SER A 81 3.75 -12.77 10.50
C SER A 81 2.23 -12.64 10.39
N SER A 82 1.58 -13.26 9.38
CA SER A 82 0.11 -13.37 9.30
C SER A 82 -0.44 -14.40 10.30
N LEU A 83 -1.58 -14.09 10.94
CA LEU A 83 -2.28 -15.07 11.78
C LEU A 83 -2.73 -16.31 10.99
N VAL A 84 -3.06 -16.16 9.71
CA VAL A 84 -3.45 -17.26 8.84
C VAL A 84 -2.18 -17.91 8.29
N ASP A 85 -1.89 -19.15 8.70
CA ASP A 85 -0.61 -19.78 8.36
C ASP A 85 -0.42 -20.04 6.86
N ALA A 86 -1.53 -20.28 6.17
CA ALA A 86 -1.60 -20.46 4.72
C ALA A 86 -1.18 -19.20 3.93
N ASP A 87 -1.12 -18.04 4.58
CA ASP A 87 -0.65 -16.81 3.96
C ASP A 87 0.85 -16.60 4.21
N LYS A 88 1.67 -17.02 3.25
CA LYS A 88 3.11 -16.70 3.24
C LYS A 88 3.46 -15.52 2.34
N SER A 89 2.47 -14.77 1.85
CA SER A 89 2.70 -13.61 0.99
C SER A 89 3.52 -12.55 1.72
N ASN A 90 4.18 -11.66 0.98
CA ASN A 90 4.83 -10.49 1.58
C ASN A 90 4.14 -9.19 1.19
N TYR A 91 4.13 -8.28 2.16
CA TYR A 91 3.46 -6.97 2.10
C TYR A 91 4.44 -5.93 2.61
N TRP A 92 4.74 -4.88 1.86
CA TRP A 92 5.62 -3.84 2.38
C TRP A 92 5.30 -2.44 1.88
N THR A 93 5.72 -1.46 2.68
CA THR A 93 5.58 -0.03 2.40
C THR A 93 6.83 0.72 2.88
N PRO A 94 7.10 1.95 2.37
CA PRO A 94 8.21 2.77 2.84
C PRO A 94 8.11 3.08 4.34
N SER A 95 9.23 2.94 5.05
CA SER A 95 9.32 3.35 6.45
C SER A 95 9.09 4.86 6.62
N LEU A 96 8.45 5.25 7.72
CA LEU A 96 8.22 6.65 8.07
C LEU A 96 9.24 7.16 9.10
N TYR A 97 9.64 8.42 8.96
CA TYR A 97 10.54 9.12 9.87
C TYR A 97 9.96 10.47 10.28
N PHE A 98 10.34 10.94 11.46
CA PHE A 98 10.13 12.31 11.93
C PHE A 98 11.42 13.09 11.73
N GLN A 99 11.36 14.25 11.09
CA GLN A 99 12.48 15.17 10.92
C GLN A 99 12.45 16.27 11.97
N HIS A 100 13.46 16.29 12.83
CA HIS A 100 13.66 17.37 13.80
C HIS A 100 14.06 18.69 13.13
N SER A 101 13.82 19.80 13.82
CA SER A 101 14.25 21.14 13.40
C SER A 101 15.77 21.28 13.27
N ASN A 102 16.55 20.46 13.97
CA ASN A 102 18.01 20.40 13.83
C ASN A 102 18.47 19.58 12.60
N GLY A 103 17.54 18.99 11.84
CA GLY A 103 17.79 18.19 10.64
C GLY A 103 18.00 16.70 10.86
N SER A 104 18.11 16.22 12.11
CA SER A 104 18.17 14.79 12.43
C SER A 104 16.81 14.10 12.25
N PHE A 105 16.84 12.78 12.14
CA PHE A 105 15.64 11.95 11.95
C PHE A 105 15.47 10.98 13.11
N LEU A 106 14.22 10.67 13.42
CA LEU A 106 13.85 9.58 14.31
C LEU A 106 12.87 8.67 13.57
N SER A 107 13.08 7.36 13.63
CA SER A 107 12.14 6.39 13.04
C SER A 107 10.77 6.51 13.70
N VAL A 108 9.70 6.62 12.91
CA VAL A 108 8.33 6.50 13.41
C VAL A 108 7.99 5.00 13.39
N PRO A 109 7.74 4.36 14.53
CA PRO A 109 7.42 2.93 14.55
C PRO A 109 6.15 2.64 13.76
N MET A 110 6.15 1.58 12.95
CA MET A 110 4.91 0.99 12.46
C MET A 110 4.19 0.40 13.66
N PHE A 111 3.02 0.95 14.00
CA PHE A 111 2.24 0.52 15.15
C PHE A 111 1.61 -0.85 14.87
N TYR A 112 0.85 -0.94 13.77
CA TYR A 112 0.37 -2.19 13.21
C TYR A 112 0.00 -1.98 11.73
N MET A 113 -0.22 -3.09 11.04
CA MET A 113 -0.70 -3.14 9.67
C MET A 113 -1.89 -4.08 9.62
N ASN A 114 -2.92 -3.73 8.86
CA ASN A 114 -4.00 -4.61 8.47
C ASN A 114 -4.02 -4.70 6.95
N VAL A 115 -4.28 -5.90 6.43
CA VAL A 115 -4.48 -6.09 4.99
C VAL A 115 -5.87 -6.61 4.75
N TYR A 116 -6.71 -5.78 4.16
CA TYR A 116 -8.07 -6.13 3.78
C TYR A 116 -8.05 -6.90 2.46
N TYR A 117 -8.81 -7.99 2.43
CA TYR A 117 -9.10 -8.74 1.22
C TYR A 117 -10.57 -8.50 0.87
N PHE A 118 -10.80 -7.65 -0.11
CA PHE A 118 -12.12 -7.37 -0.65
C PHE A 118 -12.44 -8.31 -1.80
N PHE A 119 -13.63 -8.88 -1.75
CA PHE A 119 -14.20 -9.69 -2.82
C PHE A 119 -15.37 -8.88 -3.40
N GLU A 120 -15.03 -7.99 -4.34
CA GLU A 120 -15.95 -6.98 -4.87
C GLU A 120 -17.17 -7.59 -5.57
N ALA A 121 -18.26 -6.82 -5.64
CA ALA A 121 -19.37 -7.19 -6.51
C ALA A 121 -18.89 -7.16 -7.97
N THR A 122 -19.04 -8.27 -8.69
CA THR A 122 -18.49 -8.47 -10.05
C THR A 122 -19.31 -9.51 -10.82
N ASP A 123 -19.24 -9.48 -12.14
CA ASP A 123 -19.74 -10.57 -12.99
C ASP A 123 -18.64 -11.61 -13.31
N ASP A 124 -17.40 -11.36 -12.89
CA ASP A 124 -16.27 -12.27 -13.05
C ASP A 124 -16.22 -13.33 -11.94
N GLU A 125 -15.50 -14.42 -12.18
CA GLU A 125 -15.07 -15.33 -11.12
C GLU A 125 -13.80 -14.77 -10.46
N ILE A 126 -13.85 -14.54 -9.14
CA ILE A 126 -12.67 -14.15 -8.36
C ILE A 126 -11.85 -15.41 -8.05
N LYS A 127 -10.56 -15.38 -8.39
CA LYS A 127 -9.60 -16.48 -8.21
C LYS A 127 -8.49 -16.09 -7.25
N PRO A 128 -7.82 -17.04 -6.59
CA PRO A 128 -6.64 -16.75 -5.80
C PRO A 128 -5.57 -16.07 -6.65
N PHE A 129 -4.71 -15.30 -6.00
CA PHE A 129 -3.52 -14.77 -6.65
C PHE A 129 -2.63 -15.93 -7.10
N PRO A 130 -2.15 -15.94 -8.36
CA PRO A 130 -1.10 -16.86 -8.77
C PRO A 130 0.09 -16.76 -7.82
N VAL A 131 0.68 -17.91 -7.46
CA VAL A 131 1.89 -17.96 -6.64
C VAL A 131 2.99 -17.10 -7.28
N GLY A 132 3.62 -16.24 -6.47
CA GLY A 132 4.70 -15.38 -6.92
C GLY A 132 4.27 -14.14 -7.71
N LEU A 133 2.95 -13.89 -7.86
CA LEU A 133 2.45 -12.64 -8.45
C LEU A 133 3.04 -11.43 -7.71
N ARG A 134 3.67 -10.54 -8.48
CA ARG A 134 4.30 -9.32 -7.99
C ARG A 134 3.46 -8.11 -8.38
N MET A 135 3.17 -7.27 -7.41
CA MET A 135 2.36 -6.07 -7.58
C MET A 135 3.06 -4.89 -6.92
N PHE A 136 2.97 -3.73 -7.57
CA PHE A 136 3.44 -2.45 -7.06
C PHE A 136 2.36 -1.42 -7.35
N VAL A 137 2.04 -0.57 -6.38
CA VAL A 137 1.05 0.50 -6.55
C VAL A 137 1.53 1.79 -5.90
N GLY A 138 1.23 2.92 -6.55
CA GLY A 138 1.73 4.24 -6.16
C GLY A 138 2.91 4.68 -7.02
N ASN A 139 3.67 5.66 -6.53
CA ASN A 139 4.83 6.18 -7.29
C ASN A 139 5.91 6.70 -6.34
N ALA A 140 6.97 5.92 -6.15
CA ALA A 140 8.09 6.24 -5.26
C ALA A 140 8.82 7.57 -5.59
N SER A 141 8.62 8.15 -6.78
CA SER A 141 9.24 9.40 -7.21
C SER A 141 8.30 10.61 -7.18
N LEU A 142 7.01 10.43 -6.84
CA LEU A 142 6.05 11.54 -6.85
C LEU A 142 6.35 12.55 -5.74
N ARG A 143 6.40 13.84 -6.08
CA ARG A 143 6.68 14.97 -5.16
C ARG A 143 5.71 16.14 -5.37
N THR A 144 4.71 15.97 -6.23
CA THR A 144 3.68 16.95 -6.52
C THR A 144 2.31 16.31 -6.29
N PRO A 145 1.25 17.10 -6.05
CA PRO A 145 -0.10 16.58 -5.92
C PRO A 145 -0.45 15.64 -7.08
N PRO A 146 -1.19 14.56 -6.80
CA PRO A 146 -1.74 13.71 -7.83
C PRO A 146 -2.61 14.50 -8.80
N GLN A 147 -2.58 14.15 -10.08
CA GLN A 147 -3.31 14.85 -11.12
C GLN A 147 -4.83 14.83 -10.89
N GLY A 148 -5.36 13.74 -10.33
CA GLY A 148 -6.78 13.58 -9.98
C GLY A 148 -7.20 14.27 -8.68
N GLY A 149 -6.29 14.99 -8.02
CA GLY A 149 -6.52 15.55 -6.69
C GLY A 149 -6.36 14.50 -5.59
N ALA A 150 -7.03 14.72 -4.45
CA ALA A 150 -6.88 13.92 -3.25
C ALA A 150 -7.93 12.81 -3.08
N ALA A 151 -8.97 12.80 -3.91
CA ALA A 151 -10.05 11.81 -3.81
C ALA A 151 -9.52 10.39 -4.03
N ASN A 152 -10.01 9.43 -3.26
CA ASN A 152 -9.76 8.01 -3.53
C ASN A 152 -10.51 7.60 -4.80
N VAL A 153 -9.78 7.23 -5.86
CA VAL A 153 -10.37 6.81 -7.13
C VAL A 153 -9.77 5.49 -7.54
N LEU A 154 -10.58 4.43 -7.51
CA LEU A 154 -10.19 3.05 -7.81
C LEU A 154 -10.85 2.51 -9.09
N ASP A 155 -11.64 3.32 -9.78
CA ASP A 155 -12.25 2.96 -11.06
C ASP A 155 -11.90 4.03 -12.11
N THR A 156 -11.32 3.57 -13.22
CA THR A 156 -10.98 4.43 -14.36
C THR A 156 -12.20 5.13 -14.99
N ASN A 157 -13.41 4.63 -14.75
CA ASN A 157 -14.66 5.27 -15.17
C ASN A 157 -15.01 6.50 -14.32
N GLU A 158 -14.45 6.62 -13.12
CA GLU A 158 -14.71 7.71 -12.17
C GLU A 158 -13.64 8.82 -12.22
N GLY A 159 -12.46 8.54 -12.79
CA GLY A 159 -11.42 9.53 -13.00
C GLY A 159 -10.01 8.94 -13.10
N PRO A 160 -8.97 9.78 -13.04
CA PRO A 160 -7.60 9.32 -12.89
C PRO A 160 -7.45 8.53 -11.58
N ILE A 161 -6.92 7.32 -11.68
CA ILE A 161 -6.70 6.44 -10.52
C ILE A 161 -5.80 7.13 -9.48
N GLN A 162 -6.28 7.14 -8.25
CA GLN A 162 -5.59 7.67 -7.08
C GLN A 162 -5.81 6.71 -5.90
N PRO A 163 -4.97 5.65 -5.80
CA PRO A 163 -5.22 4.53 -4.91
C PRO A 163 -4.50 4.67 -3.55
N VAL A 164 -3.80 5.80 -3.36
CA VAL A 164 -2.98 6.05 -2.17
C VAL A 164 -3.45 7.32 -1.48
N GLN A 165 -3.69 7.22 -0.19
CA GLN A 165 -4.06 8.33 0.68
C GLN A 165 -3.36 8.27 2.03
N TRP A 166 -3.32 9.42 2.69
CA TRP A 166 -3.04 9.52 4.12
C TRP A 166 -4.33 9.83 4.84
N THR A 167 -4.67 8.98 5.80
CA THR A 167 -5.80 9.18 6.69
C THR A 167 -5.29 9.59 8.08
N CYS A 168 -5.85 10.68 8.58
CA CYS A 168 -5.58 11.26 9.89
C CYS A 168 -6.90 11.33 10.68
N PRO A 169 -7.28 10.23 11.35
CA PRO A 169 -8.47 10.20 12.18
C PRO A 169 -8.31 11.19 13.33
N ARG A 170 -9.34 12.01 13.53
CA ARG A 170 -9.36 13.05 14.56
C ARG A 170 -10.62 13.02 15.39
N THR A 171 -10.53 13.53 16.62
CA THR A 171 -11.70 13.72 17.49
C THR A 171 -12.63 14.82 16.97
N SER A 172 -12.09 15.81 16.26
CA SER A 172 -12.83 16.87 15.55
C SER A 172 -12.08 17.36 14.30
N TYR A 173 -12.87 17.74 13.29
CA TYR A 173 -12.40 18.38 12.05
C TYR A 173 -12.78 19.86 11.95
N ASP A 174 -13.19 20.50 13.05
CA ASP A 174 -13.48 21.96 13.09
C ASP A 174 -12.25 22.78 12.64
N ILE A 175 -11.07 22.29 13.01
CA ILE A 175 -9.81 22.64 12.35
C ILE A 175 -9.50 21.53 11.35
N PRO A 176 -9.52 21.81 10.04
CA PRO A 176 -9.22 20.82 9.02
C PRO A 176 -7.82 20.22 9.16
N SER A 177 -7.69 18.91 8.88
CA SER A 177 -6.40 18.20 8.83
C SER A 177 -5.45 18.73 7.74
N TYR A 178 -6.00 19.45 6.77
CA TYR A 178 -5.29 20.13 5.70
C TYR A 178 -5.90 21.54 5.56
N PRO A 179 -5.11 22.62 5.36
CA PRO A 179 -5.65 23.95 5.11
C PRO A 179 -6.63 23.95 3.95
N GLN A 180 -7.74 24.69 4.06
CA GLN A 180 -8.78 24.77 3.01
C GLN A 180 -8.23 25.36 1.70
N ASP A 181 -7.22 26.23 1.79
CA ASP A 181 -6.53 26.87 0.68
C ASP A 181 -5.23 26.15 0.29
N SER A 182 -4.99 24.95 0.82
CA SER A 182 -3.81 24.16 0.43
C SER A 182 -3.86 23.83 -1.06
N ASP A 183 -2.81 24.23 -1.78
CA ASP A 183 -2.56 23.82 -3.16
C ASP A 183 -1.79 22.50 -3.23
N GLY A 184 -1.42 21.94 -2.07
CA GLY A 184 -0.61 20.74 -1.97
C GLY A 184 0.80 20.93 -2.50
N MET A 185 1.27 22.17 -2.69
CA MET A 185 2.59 22.54 -3.20
C MET A 185 3.48 23.18 -2.13
N HIS A 186 2.96 23.40 -0.92
CA HIS A 186 3.64 24.17 0.13
C HIS A 186 3.46 23.56 1.51
N GLY A 187 4.40 22.71 1.92
CA GLY A 187 4.53 22.22 3.29
C GLY A 187 3.60 21.06 3.68
N VAL A 188 2.41 21.00 3.10
CA VAL A 188 1.33 20.07 3.47
C VAL A 188 0.61 19.53 2.24
N GLY A 189 -0.15 18.45 2.42
CA GLY A 189 -0.96 17.82 1.37
C GLY A 189 -2.26 18.56 1.05
N ILE A 190 -3.14 17.88 0.32
CA ILE A 190 -4.50 18.34 -0.04
C ILE A 190 -5.56 17.38 0.51
N GLN A 191 -6.68 17.94 0.97
CA GLN A 191 -7.78 17.17 1.56
C GLN A 191 -8.58 16.43 0.48
N ASP A 192 -9.01 15.21 0.80
CA ASP A 192 -10.03 14.52 0.01
C ASP A 192 -11.35 15.31 0.09
N PRO A 193 -11.96 15.69 -1.06
CA PRO A 193 -13.21 16.46 -1.08
C PRO A 193 -14.40 15.73 -0.43
N ASN A 194 -14.33 14.40 -0.31
CA ASN A 194 -15.40 13.55 0.21
C ASN A 194 -15.10 13.02 1.63
N ASN A 195 -13.88 13.22 2.14
CA ASN A 195 -13.48 12.70 3.45
C ASN A 195 -12.57 13.68 4.20
N ALA A 196 -13.12 14.33 5.22
CA ALA A 196 -12.37 15.33 5.99
C ALA A 196 -11.13 14.78 6.71
N GLY A 197 -11.10 13.47 6.97
CA GLY A 197 -9.99 12.78 7.61
C GLY A 197 -8.92 12.28 6.66
N ALA A 198 -9.14 12.31 5.35
CA ALA A 198 -8.22 11.76 4.36
C ALA A 198 -7.69 12.84 3.41
N GLY A 199 -6.61 12.52 2.71
CA GLY A 199 -6.05 13.39 1.70
C GLY A 199 -4.88 12.74 0.96
N ALA A 200 -4.34 13.48 0.00
CA ALA A 200 -3.07 13.14 -0.61
C ALA A 200 -1.96 13.98 0.02
N GLY A 201 -0.84 13.35 0.33
CA GLY A 201 0.27 13.96 1.07
C GLY A 201 0.01 14.11 2.56
N PHE A 202 1.00 14.59 3.31
CA PHE A 202 0.91 14.63 4.77
C PHE A 202 -0.01 15.75 5.30
N PRO A 203 -0.81 15.49 6.36
CA PRO A 203 -1.61 16.50 7.05
C PRO A 203 -0.76 17.42 7.93
N HIS A 204 -1.34 18.54 8.36
CA HIS A 204 -0.69 19.52 9.25
C HIS A 204 -1.16 19.47 10.71
N MET A 205 -2.03 18.51 11.04
CA MET A 205 -2.54 18.27 12.38
C MET A 205 -2.01 16.95 12.93
N ASN A 206 -1.89 16.83 14.25
CA ASN A 206 -1.78 15.52 14.88
C ASN A 206 -3.08 14.73 14.70
N CYS A 207 -2.96 13.42 14.53
CA CYS A 207 -4.08 12.48 14.42
C CYS A 207 -4.39 11.96 15.83
N ASP A 208 -5.40 12.56 16.47
CA ASP A 208 -5.77 12.34 17.87
C ASP A 208 -6.98 11.41 18.03
N GLY A 209 -7.41 10.76 16.94
CA GLY A 209 -8.47 9.76 16.98
C GLY A 209 -8.13 8.59 17.91
N TYR A 210 -9.15 8.04 18.58
CA TYR A 210 -8.98 6.91 19.49
C TYR A 210 -8.30 5.73 18.78
N ALA A 211 -7.15 5.29 19.30
CA ALA A 211 -6.33 4.22 18.73
C ALA A 211 -5.98 4.39 17.24
N SER A 212 -6.07 5.61 16.72
CA SER A 212 -6.07 5.88 15.28
C SER A 212 -5.04 6.95 14.94
N PRO A 213 -3.74 6.60 14.93
CA PRO A 213 -2.70 7.53 14.56
C PRO A 213 -2.68 7.76 13.03
N LEU A 214 -1.64 8.42 12.51
CA LEU A 214 -1.51 8.61 11.06
C LEU A 214 -1.48 7.26 10.33
N ARG A 215 -2.38 7.10 9.37
CA ARG A 215 -2.61 5.87 8.62
C ARG A 215 -2.30 6.09 7.14
N ALA A 216 -1.55 5.16 6.56
CA ALA A 216 -1.37 5.05 5.12
C ALA A 216 -2.41 4.07 4.55
N ASP A 217 -3.14 4.54 3.54
CA ASP A 217 -4.23 3.81 2.88
C ASP A 217 -3.78 3.52 1.45
N ILE A 218 -3.57 2.25 1.11
CA ILE A 218 -3.01 1.83 -0.18
C ILE A 218 -3.84 0.71 -0.79
N HIS A 219 -4.53 1.01 -1.87
CA HIS A 219 -5.34 0.05 -2.62
C HIS A 219 -4.56 -0.54 -3.79
N PHE A 220 -4.69 -1.84 -4.01
CA PHE A 220 -4.08 -2.51 -5.14
C PHE A 220 -5.09 -2.83 -6.24
N PRO A 221 -4.66 -2.81 -7.51
CA PRO A 221 -5.46 -3.32 -8.62
C PRO A 221 -5.80 -4.80 -8.44
N SER A 222 -6.97 -5.22 -8.93
CA SER A 222 -7.51 -6.57 -8.72
C SER A 222 -7.81 -7.36 -10.01
N CYS A 223 -7.32 -6.87 -11.15
CA CYS A 223 -7.35 -7.60 -12.42
C CYS A 223 -5.94 -7.96 -12.86
N TYR A 224 -5.64 -9.25 -12.96
CA TYR A 224 -4.35 -9.79 -13.36
C TYR A 224 -4.33 -10.18 -14.84
N ASN A 225 -3.29 -9.75 -15.58
CA ASN A 225 -3.05 -10.14 -16.96
C ASN A 225 -2.10 -11.36 -17.03
N PRO A 226 -2.62 -12.56 -17.36
CA PRO A 226 -1.77 -13.74 -17.48
C PRO A 226 -0.78 -13.65 -18.64
N GLU A 227 -1.03 -12.83 -19.67
CA GLU A 227 -0.09 -12.67 -20.81
C GLU A 227 1.17 -11.90 -20.43
N ALA A 228 1.08 -10.94 -19.50
CA ALA A 228 2.24 -10.20 -18.98
C ALA A 228 3.08 -11.07 -18.03
N GLY A 229 2.46 -12.05 -17.39
CA GLY A 229 3.11 -12.93 -16.43
C GLY A 229 3.22 -12.33 -15.02
N ILE A 230 3.54 -13.18 -14.05
CA ILE A 230 3.54 -12.83 -12.62
C ILE A 230 4.63 -11.84 -12.20
N GLN A 231 5.66 -11.66 -13.04
CA GLN A 231 6.85 -10.85 -12.75
C GLN A 231 6.74 -9.40 -13.23
N ASP A 232 5.96 -9.14 -14.28
CA ASP A 232 5.86 -7.81 -14.90
C ASP A 232 4.89 -6.90 -14.14
N TYR A 233 5.27 -6.57 -12.91
CA TYR A 233 4.51 -5.76 -11.96
C TYR A 233 4.04 -4.40 -12.51
N LYS A 234 4.59 -3.94 -13.64
CA LYS A 234 4.24 -2.67 -14.28
C LYS A 234 3.03 -2.78 -15.20
N THR A 235 2.78 -3.96 -15.76
CA THR A 235 1.75 -4.15 -16.79
C THR A 235 0.82 -5.33 -16.49
N ASN A 236 1.14 -6.14 -15.49
CA ASN A 236 0.38 -7.32 -15.14
C ASN A 236 -0.89 -7.03 -14.32
N MET A 237 -1.07 -5.84 -13.77
CA MET A 237 -2.24 -5.50 -12.96
C MET A 237 -2.93 -4.21 -13.44
N VAL A 238 -4.27 -4.20 -13.39
CA VAL A 238 -5.11 -3.00 -13.54
C VAL A 238 -6.27 -3.01 -12.56
N PHE A 239 -6.77 -1.82 -12.23
CA PHE A 239 -8.00 -1.70 -11.47
C PHE A 239 -9.20 -2.16 -12.33
N PRO A 240 -10.18 -2.87 -11.75
CA PRO A 240 -11.41 -3.21 -12.44
C PRO A 240 -12.22 -1.95 -12.75
N SER A 241 -13.24 -2.08 -13.60
CA SER A 241 -14.10 -0.95 -13.95
C SER A 241 -15.58 -1.28 -13.89
N SER A 242 -16.37 -0.32 -13.41
CA SER A 242 -17.84 -0.34 -13.47
C SER A 242 -18.41 0.00 -14.84
N LYS A 243 -17.56 0.37 -15.80
CA LYS A 243 -18.01 0.84 -17.10
C LYS A 243 -18.76 -0.26 -17.86
N GLY A 244 -20.05 0.01 -18.10
CA GLY A 244 -20.92 -0.89 -18.87
C GLY A 244 -21.44 -2.09 -18.06
N THR A 245 -21.23 -2.10 -16.74
CA THR A 245 -21.76 -3.13 -15.85
C THR A 245 -23.13 -2.71 -15.28
N THR A 246 -23.89 -3.68 -14.77
CA THR A 246 -25.16 -3.41 -14.07
C THR A 246 -24.93 -3.35 -12.58
N GLY A 247 -25.51 -2.35 -11.89
CA GLY A 247 -25.42 -2.24 -10.43
C GLY A 247 -24.07 -1.78 -9.89
N GLY A 248 -23.20 -1.20 -10.72
CA GLY A 248 -21.89 -0.70 -10.31
C GLY A 248 -20.85 -1.79 -10.05
N LYS A 249 -21.10 -3.02 -10.52
CA LYS A 249 -20.17 -4.14 -10.43
C LYS A 249 -18.83 -3.79 -11.08
N ALA A 250 -17.72 -4.20 -10.48
CA ALA A 250 -16.39 -3.93 -11.00
C ALA A 250 -15.91 -5.15 -11.78
N ASN A 251 -15.78 -5.04 -13.11
CA ASN A 251 -15.37 -6.15 -13.97
C ASN A 251 -13.96 -5.90 -14.53
N CYS A 252 -13.24 -6.99 -14.75
CA CYS A 252 -11.93 -6.99 -15.38
C CYS A 252 -12.03 -6.90 -16.91
N PRO A 253 -10.98 -6.40 -17.59
CA PRO A 253 -10.92 -6.45 -19.04
C PRO A 253 -10.98 -7.90 -19.55
N PRO A 254 -11.53 -8.17 -20.75
CA PRO A 254 -11.58 -9.51 -21.29
C PRO A 254 -10.20 -10.20 -21.34
N GLY A 255 -10.13 -11.45 -20.88
CA GLY A 255 -8.89 -12.24 -20.82
C GLY A 255 -8.06 -12.04 -19.55
N TRP A 256 -8.44 -11.09 -18.69
CA TRP A 256 -7.80 -10.88 -17.39
C TRP A 256 -8.49 -11.72 -16.32
N ILE A 257 -7.74 -12.07 -15.28
CA ILE A 257 -8.22 -12.86 -14.14
C ILE A 257 -8.55 -11.90 -13.00
N HIS A 258 -9.77 -11.95 -12.49
CA HIS A 258 -10.15 -11.20 -11.30
C HIS A 258 -9.55 -11.90 -10.07
N VAL A 259 -8.74 -11.17 -9.30
CA VAL A 259 -8.12 -11.62 -8.04
C VAL A 259 -8.61 -10.75 -6.88
N PRO A 260 -8.39 -11.10 -5.60
CA PRO A 260 -8.87 -10.25 -4.50
C PRO A 260 -8.35 -8.81 -4.61
N HIS A 261 -9.18 -7.85 -4.22
CA HIS A 261 -8.74 -6.47 -4.05
C HIS A 261 -8.08 -6.33 -2.68
N ILE A 262 -6.77 -6.09 -2.68
CA ILE A 262 -5.99 -5.88 -1.47
C ILE A 262 -5.98 -4.39 -1.10
N PHE A 263 -6.22 -4.10 0.17
CA PHE A 263 -6.10 -2.76 0.74
C PHE A 263 -5.25 -2.78 2.02
N TYR A 264 -4.18 -1.99 2.04
CA TYR A 264 -3.33 -1.83 3.21
C TYR A 264 -3.81 -0.67 4.05
N GLU A 265 -3.99 -0.94 5.34
CA GLU A 265 -4.00 0.07 6.38
C GLU A 265 -2.73 -0.05 7.21
N VAL A 266 -1.81 0.91 7.05
CA VAL A 266 -0.56 0.93 7.83
C VAL A 266 -0.59 2.09 8.81
N TYR A 267 -0.60 1.77 10.10
CA TYR A 267 -0.65 2.75 11.17
C TYR A 267 0.76 3.05 11.68
N TRP A 268 1.11 4.33 11.73
CA TRP A 268 2.39 4.80 12.26
C TRP A 268 2.19 5.40 13.63
N ASN A 269 3.03 5.08 14.62
CA ASN A 269 2.88 5.58 15.99
C ASN A 269 3.31 7.06 16.14
N THR A 270 2.62 7.95 15.42
CA THR A 270 2.82 9.39 15.46
C THR A 270 2.48 10.07 16.79
N PRO A 271 1.62 9.53 17.68
CA PRO A 271 1.41 10.09 19.01
C PRO A 271 2.68 10.21 19.85
N LEU A 272 3.71 9.39 19.60
CA LEU A 272 5.01 9.51 20.26
C LEU A 272 5.73 10.85 19.99
N PHE A 273 5.30 11.58 18.97
CA PHE A 273 5.90 12.83 18.49
C PHE A 273 5.03 14.05 18.79
N GLU A 274 3.92 13.86 19.51
CA GLU A 274 3.06 14.94 19.97
C GLU A 274 3.87 15.94 20.82
N GLY A 275 3.66 17.23 20.59
CA GLY A 275 4.37 18.31 21.30
C GLY A 275 5.82 18.55 20.85
N MET A 276 6.36 17.76 19.90
CA MET A 276 7.70 17.97 19.34
C MET A 276 7.71 18.93 18.12
N TRP A 277 6.55 19.37 17.67
CA TRP A 277 6.33 20.26 16.53
C TRP A 277 5.05 21.08 16.73
N THR A 278 4.85 22.12 15.92
CA THR A 278 3.66 22.99 16.01
C THR A 278 2.68 22.68 14.89
N GLU A 279 1.58 22.04 15.25
CA GLU A 279 0.48 21.73 14.32
C GLU A 279 -0.31 22.97 13.88
N GLY A 280 -1.06 22.84 12.79
CA GLY A 280 -1.94 23.89 12.26
C GLY A 280 -1.20 25.08 11.63
N THR A 281 0.10 24.94 11.36
CA THR A 281 0.97 26.02 10.85
C THR A 281 1.18 25.96 9.33
N GLY A 282 0.49 25.06 8.62
CA GLY A 282 0.77 24.80 7.19
C GLY A 282 2.11 24.09 6.95
N SER A 283 2.61 23.36 7.96
CA SER A 283 3.81 22.54 7.86
C SER A 283 3.70 21.28 8.74
N GLN A 284 4.51 20.27 8.44
CA GLN A 284 4.50 18.99 9.16
C GLN A 284 5.92 18.34 9.16
N PRO A 285 6.26 17.48 10.13
CA PRO A 285 7.63 16.98 10.33
C PRO A 285 7.93 15.61 9.73
N PHE A 286 6.94 14.88 9.22
CA PHE A 286 7.08 13.53 8.72
C PHE A 286 7.68 13.46 7.32
N ILE A 287 8.44 12.40 7.08
CA ILE A 287 9.18 12.16 5.84
C ILE A 287 9.27 10.66 5.58
N LEU A 288 9.00 10.23 4.35
CA LEU A 288 9.20 8.84 3.95
C LEU A 288 10.69 8.52 3.79
N SER A 289 11.04 7.24 3.91
CA SER A 289 12.43 6.77 3.88
C SER A 289 13.19 7.08 2.58
N ASN A 290 12.49 7.34 1.48
CA ASN A 290 13.04 7.83 0.20
C ASN A 290 13.31 9.35 0.21
N GLY A 291 13.19 9.99 1.35
CA GLY A 291 13.38 11.42 1.53
C GLY A 291 12.19 12.28 1.14
N ASP A 292 11.00 11.72 0.93
CA ASP A 292 9.83 12.50 0.54
C ASP A 292 9.14 13.20 1.72
N ARG A 293 9.19 14.54 1.75
CA ARG A 293 8.48 15.38 2.73
C ARG A 293 7.04 15.67 2.37
N THR A 294 6.61 15.35 1.15
CA THR A 294 5.24 15.63 0.72
C THR A 294 4.31 14.49 1.09
N GLY A 295 4.82 13.26 1.15
CA GLY A 295 4.04 12.04 1.39
C GLY A 295 3.37 11.50 0.12
N TYR A 296 3.56 12.14 -1.04
CA TYR A 296 2.92 11.73 -2.29
C TYR A 296 3.55 10.47 -2.88
N SER A 297 4.76 10.13 -2.46
CA SER A 297 5.44 8.92 -2.93
C SER A 297 5.18 7.68 -2.12
N LEU A 298 4.19 7.71 -1.22
CA LEU A 298 3.68 6.52 -0.58
C LEU A 298 3.28 5.50 -1.66
N HIS A 299 3.63 4.25 -1.41
CA HIS A 299 3.38 3.11 -2.29
C HIS A 299 3.34 1.84 -1.45
N GLY A 300 2.86 0.78 -2.08
CA GLY A 300 2.88 -0.56 -1.52
C GLY A 300 3.35 -1.57 -2.54
N ASP A 301 3.89 -2.65 -2.01
CA ASP A 301 4.42 -3.76 -2.78
C ASP A 301 3.92 -5.08 -2.21
N PHE A 302 3.70 -6.05 -3.10
CA PHE A 302 3.15 -7.34 -2.77
C PHE A 302 3.80 -8.46 -3.57
N ILE A 303 4.09 -9.59 -2.92
CA ILE A 303 4.37 -10.86 -3.58
C ILE A 303 3.46 -11.93 -3.01
N SER A 304 2.68 -12.59 -3.86
CA SER A 304 1.79 -13.67 -3.47
C SER A 304 2.57 -14.90 -2.98
N GLY A 305 2.19 -15.40 -1.81
CA GLY A 305 2.64 -16.65 -1.22
C GLY A 305 1.50 -17.41 -0.55
N TRP A 306 0.27 -17.20 -1.03
CA TRP A 306 -0.91 -17.90 -0.53
C TRP A 306 -0.92 -19.37 -0.93
N ASP A 307 -1.38 -20.24 -0.04
CA ASP A 307 -1.99 -21.50 -0.46
C ASP A 307 -3.27 -21.21 -1.25
N GLU A 308 -3.25 -21.53 -2.54
CA GLU A 308 -4.33 -21.19 -3.47
C GLU A 308 -5.65 -21.92 -3.13
N GLU A 309 -5.60 -23.13 -2.56
CA GLU A 309 -6.80 -23.87 -2.18
C GLU A 309 -7.47 -23.25 -0.94
N VAL A 310 -6.66 -22.83 0.03
CA VAL A 310 -7.18 -22.10 1.21
C VAL A 310 -7.74 -20.76 0.80
N LEU A 311 -7.00 -19.99 -0.02
CA LEU A 311 -7.47 -18.67 -0.45
C LEU A 311 -8.74 -18.76 -1.28
N GLN A 312 -8.89 -19.74 -2.18
CA GLN A 312 -10.15 -19.93 -2.92
C GLN A 312 -11.34 -20.16 -1.99
N LYS A 313 -11.19 -20.99 -0.94
CA LYS A 313 -12.28 -21.20 0.03
C LYS A 313 -12.63 -19.91 0.79
N ILE A 314 -11.64 -19.09 1.12
CA ILE A 314 -11.85 -17.78 1.77
C ILE A 314 -12.61 -16.84 0.82
N ILE A 315 -12.23 -16.78 -0.46
CA ILE A 315 -12.91 -15.98 -1.50
C ILE A 315 -14.39 -16.37 -1.60
N ASP A 316 -14.66 -17.68 -1.59
CA ASP A 316 -15.99 -18.23 -1.81
C ASP A 316 -16.90 -18.07 -0.58
N ASN A 317 -16.35 -18.23 0.63
CA ASN A 317 -17.17 -18.46 1.83
C ASN A 317 -16.98 -17.43 2.96
N CYS A 318 -15.95 -16.58 2.93
CA CYS A 318 -15.66 -15.70 4.06
C CYS A 318 -16.22 -14.27 3.92
N ASP A 319 -16.86 -13.81 5.00
CA ASP A 319 -17.32 -12.43 5.18
C ASP A 319 -17.29 -12.04 6.67
N THR A 320 -16.13 -12.18 7.31
CA THR A 320 -15.96 -11.87 8.75
C THR A 320 -15.70 -10.39 9.01
N GLY A 321 -15.51 -9.60 7.95
CA GLY A 321 -15.22 -8.18 8.01
C GLY A 321 -14.00 -7.87 8.88
N ASP A 322 -14.11 -6.82 9.69
CA ASP A 322 -13.06 -6.38 10.62
C ASP A 322 -12.77 -7.38 11.75
N SER A 323 -13.61 -8.42 11.94
CA SER A 323 -13.32 -9.47 12.92
C SER A 323 -12.10 -10.31 12.54
N GLY A 324 -11.71 -10.28 11.26
CA GLY A 324 -10.48 -10.89 10.78
C GLY A 324 -10.69 -12.23 10.08
N MET A 325 -9.74 -12.52 9.20
CA MET A 325 -9.67 -13.76 8.42
C MET A 325 -9.38 -14.96 9.30
N ASP A 326 -8.78 -14.75 10.47
CA ASP A 326 -8.59 -15.76 11.52
C ASP A 326 -9.92 -16.27 12.13
N LYS A 327 -11.06 -15.65 11.76
CA LYS A 327 -12.40 -16.11 12.12
C LYS A 327 -13.12 -16.84 10.98
N CYS A 328 -12.55 -16.90 9.77
CA CYS A 328 -13.12 -17.70 8.69
C CYS A 328 -12.99 -19.18 9.05
N SER A 329 -14.06 -19.97 8.88
CA SER A 329 -13.99 -21.43 9.07
C SER A 329 -12.99 -22.11 8.14
N ASP A 330 -12.75 -21.51 6.98
CA ASP A 330 -11.87 -22.03 5.94
C ASP A 330 -10.44 -21.46 5.97
N ALA A 331 -10.09 -20.64 6.98
CA ALA A 331 -8.73 -20.07 7.09
C ALA A 331 -7.63 -21.11 7.36
N GLY A 332 -7.99 -22.37 7.64
CA GLY A 332 -7.03 -23.41 7.91
C GLY A 332 -6.35 -23.23 9.28
N PHE A 333 -5.04 -23.46 9.33
CA PHE A 333 -4.28 -23.35 10.57
C PHE A 333 -3.99 -21.89 10.93
N LEU A 334 -4.06 -21.57 12.22
CA LEU A 334 -3.74 -20.25 12.75
C LEU A 334 -2.44 -20.31 13.53
N ASN A 335 -1.57 -19.33 13.30
CA ASN A 335 -0.34 -19.16 14.07
C ASN A 335 -0.63 -18.77 15.53
N ASP A 336 0.23 -19.21 16.46
CA ASP A 336 0.15 -18.81 17.86
C ASP A 336 0.59 -17.35 18.03
N ALA A 337 -0.39 -16.49 18.29
CA ALA A 337 -0.20 -15.05 18.46
C ALA A 337 0.73 -14.66 19.62
N SER A 338 1.08 -15.59 20.53
CA SER A 338 2.08 -15.36 21.58
C SER A 338 3.53 -15.47 21.09
N THR A 339 3.74 -15.95 19.86
CA THR A 339 5.04 -16.08 19.22
C THR A 339 5.30 -14.90 18.27
N THR A 340 6.40 -14.94 17.52
CA THR A 340 6.75 -13.92 16.53
C THR A 340 7.47 -14.55 15.35
N CYS A 341 7.31 -13.98 14.16
CA CYS A 341 8.06 -14.33 12.98
C CYS A 341 8.84 -13.10 12.52
N ASN A 342 10.17 -13.13 12.70
CA ASN A 342 11.06 -12.06 12.25
C ASN A 342 12.27 -12.67 11.53
N ILE A 343 12.81 -11.93 10.57
CA ILE A 343 14.03 -12.29 9.85
C ILE A 343 15.08 -11.19 9.97
N GLN A 344 16.33 -11.53 9.66
CA GLN A 344 17.41 -10.56 9.67
C GLN A 344 17.27 -9.58 8.50
N ASN A 345 17.52 -8.29 8.75
CA ASN A 345 17.80 -7.32 7.70
C ASN A 345 19.11 -7.67 6.99
N LEU A 346 19.04 -7.98 5.69
CA LEU A 346 20.17 -8.37 4.86
C LEU A 346 21.03 -7.19 4.37
N VAL A 347 20.59 -5.96 4.63
CA VAL A 347 21.32 -4.73 4.35
C VAL A 347 21.68 -4.04 5.67
N PRO A 348 22.82 -4.39 6.28
CA PRO A 348 23.17 -3.90 7.61
C PRO A 348 23.49 -2.40 7.57
N GLU A 349 22.58 -1.60 8.11
CA GLU A 349 22.75 -0.17 8.35
C GLU A 349 21.84 0.29 9.51
N LYS A 350 22.10 1.48 10.02
CA LYS A 350 21.27 2.05 11.09
C LYS A 350 19.97 2.59 10.48
N ILE A 351 18.84 2.00 10.87
CA ILE A 351 17.50 2.34 10.35
C ILE A 351 16.57 2.94 11.41
N ASP A 352 16.97 2.88 12.67
CA ASP A 352 16.19 3.28 13.83
C ASP A 352 16.98 4.17 14.81
N GLY A 353 16.28 4.69 15.82
CA GLY A 353 16.82 5.68 16.74
C GLY A 353 17.16 6.99 16.03
N VAL A 354 18.01 7.82 16.66
CA VAL A 354 18.38 9.12 16.10
C VAL A 354 19.38 8.94 14.96
N LEU A 355 19.06 9.47 13.78
CA LEU A 355 19.84 9.40 12.55
C LEU A 355 20.25 10.79 12.07
N GLU A 356 21.48 10.93 11.59
CA GLU A 356 21.93 12.15 10.90
C GLU A 356 21.48 12.21 9.43
N LYS A 357 21.24 11.04 8.83
CA LYS A 357 20.78 10.86 7.45
C LYS A 357 19.81 9.69 7.41
N LEU A 358 18.85 9.74 6.49
CA LEU A 358 17.99 8.59 6.21
C LEU A 358 18.81 7.40 5.69
N PRO A 359 18.33 6.15 5.90
CA PRO A 359 18.95 4.95 5.31
C PRO A 359 19.21 5.10 3.82
N GLY A 360 20.31 4.54 3.33
CA GLY A 360 20.79 4.72 1.95
C GLY A 360 21.34 6.11 1.65
N ASN A 361 21.53 6.97 2.66
CA ASN A 361 21.86 8.40 2.50
C ASN A 361 20.82 9.19 1.68
N ASN A 362 19.55 8.83 1.77
CA ASN A 362 18.49 9.52 1.04
C ASN A 362 18.39 10.99 1.50
N PRO A 363 18.56 11.97 0.58
CA PRO A 363 18.40 13.37 0.93
C PRO A 363 16.92 13.74 1.07
N PRO A 364 16.55 14.66 1.97
CA PRO A 364 15.20 15.23 1.98
C PRO A 364 14.87 15.98 0.68
N THR A 365 13.70 15.69 0.12
CA THR A 365 13.17 16.18 -1.16
C THR A 365 11.70 16.59 -1.00
N GLY A 366 11.13 17.24 -2.01
CA GLY A 366 9.80 17.83 -1.93
C GLY A 366 9.84 19.22 -1.28
N TRP A 367 8.99 19.45 -0.26
CA TRP A 367 8.84 20.78 0.35
C TRP A 367 10.15 21.38 0.88
N GLY A 368 10.31 22.68 0.64
CA GLY A 368 11.38 23.49 1.20
C GLY A 368 12.76 23.37 0.52
N GLN A 369 12.88 22.79 -0.67
CA GLN A 369 14.16 22.79 -1.40
C GLN A 369 14.57 24.15 -2.00
N GLU A 370 13.67 25.12 -2.13
CA GLU A 370 14.08 26.45 -2.62
C GLU A 370 14.93 27.23 -1.61
N LEU A 371 14.70 27.04 -0.30
CA LEU A 371 15.38 27.85 0.72
C LEU A 371 16.80 27.38 1.04
N GLU A 372 17.10 26.08 1.04
CA GLU A 372 18.45 25.58 1.32
C GLU A 372 19.38 25.71 0.10
N THR A 373 18.89 25.41 -1.10
CA THR A 373 19.71 25.55 -2.32
C THR A 373 20.01 27.02 -2.63
N ALA A 374 19.05 27.93 -2.36
CA ALA A 374 19.29 29.37 -2.45
C ALA A 374 20.28 29.86 -1.38
N LYS A 375 20.15 29.43 -0.11
CA LYS A 375 21.11 29.79 0.95
C LYS A 375 22.52 29.24 0.69
N GLN A 376 22.65 28.05 0.12
CA GLN A 376 23.94 27.47 -0.26
C GLN A 376 24.55 28.15 -1.50
N ARG A 377 23.75 28.51 -2.51
CA ARG A 377 24.19 29.32 -3.65
C ARG A 377 24.64 30.72 -3.22
N VAL A 378 23.89 31.37 -2.32
CA VAL A 378 24.22 32.69 -1.77
C VAL A 378 25.50 32.62 -0.92
N LYS A 379 25.67 31.62 -0.05
CA LYS A 379 26.92 31.41 0.71
C LYS A 379 28.15 31.18 -0.18
N ARG A 380 28.00 30.46 -1.30
CA ARG A 380 29.09 30.29 -2.29
C ARG A 380 29.40 31.60 -3.03
N HIS A 381 28.39 32.39 -3.36
CA HIS A 381 28.57 33.68 -4.04
C HIS A 381 29.29 34.71 -3.15
N PHE A 382 28.94 34.79 -1.86
CA PHE A 382 29.61 35.69 -0.92
C PHE A 382 31.04 35.25 -0.54
N ARG A 383 31.34 33.94 -0.50
CA ARG A 383 32.73 33.48 -0.32
C ARG A 383 33.63 33.74 -1.54
N GLY A 384 33.07 33.83 -2.74
CA GLY A 384 33.81 34.12 -3.98
C GLY A 384 34.18 35.60 -4.21
N HIS A 385 33.66 36.54 -3.42
CA HIS A 385 33.92 37.98 -3.59
C HIS A 385 34.87 38.59 -2.55
N VAL A 386 35.31 37.84 -1.53
CA VAL A 386 36.22 38.34 -0.48
C VAL A 386 37.69 37.96 -0.73
N HIS A 387 38.04 37.42 -1.92
CA HIS A 387 39.41 36.98 -2.23
C HIS A 387 40.05 37.63 -3.47
N GLY A 388 39.54 38.77 -3.93
CA GLY A 388 39.99 39.37 -5.19
C GLY A 388 40.21 40.88 -5.16
N ARG A 389 40.80 41.45 -4.10
CA ARG A 389 41.40 42.82 -4.14
C ARG A 389 42.53 42.95 -3.11
N HIS A 390 43.70 42.42 -3.47
CA HIS A 390 45.00 42.93 -3.01
C HIS A 390 46.08 42.36 -3.92
N VAL A 391 46.38 43.07 -5.01
CA VAL A 391 47.74 43.37 -5.52
C VAL A 391 47.64 44.70 -6.25
#